data_AF-A0A972LMR9-F1
#
_entry.id   AF-A0A972LMR9-F1
#
_cell.length_a   1.000
_cell.length_b   1.000
_cell.length_c   1.000
_cell.angle_alpha   90.00
_cell.angle_beta   90.00
_cell.angle_gamma   90.00
#
_symmetry.space_group_name_H-M   'P 1'
#
loop_
_entity.id
_entity.type
_entity.pdbx_description
1 polymer ?
#
loop_
_entity_poly.entity_id
_entity_poly.type
_entity_poly.pdbx_seq_one_letter_code
_entity_poly.pdbx_strand_id
1 'polypeptide(L)'
;MPDIQQMPVGILPLCLADEECPIFIVKAPKEYILAAKINASLKIYLVPVIINNQMSFGLVTAFFDDEDEPLVIKTPLFADDFSEILFKVLGNGHLNVHFFDELSRERLVYGALVTIPEETRQQIDEMTLLDFSLSSAQAMIDQVEISFGLRTPVDDARAINISLNESTYGEDLFIQDLRPEQHSYHGSHGFSHTILEREEPGSYQEEDIVKCLLLVFDPGQIYLSPKRTYDKEEMCDILVITDTSLLIIQAKDSPNIERISRQKLSRKRSNVLGAIKKAINQVKGAIGYYRREGDRLEFLIDGERHSIDAKGLTARTLIVVKELFNDQYREYSRLLLELFRLKTVPCVALDYPEFYQYCTHLHDEDAFFDAYDEVMSHATKHGEYPRLRFGLVNS
;
A
#
# COMPACT_ATOMS: atom_id res chain seq x y z
N MET A 1 -8.69 -14.72 -9.80
CA MET A 1 -7.70 -15.82 -9.86
C MET A 1 -7.03 -15.93 -8.49
N PRO A 2 -6.93 -17.13 -7.89
CA PRO A 2 -6.33 -17.31 -6.55
C PRO A 2 -4.93 -16.72 -6.43
N ASP A 3 -4.13 -16.83 -7.49
CA ASP A 3 -2.73 -16.35 -7.51
C ASP A 3 -2.65 -14.81 -7.34
N ILE A 4 -3.60 -14.06 -7.91
CA ILE A 4 -3.65 -12.59 -7.76
C ILE A 4 -4.02 -12.19 -6.33
N GLN A 5 -4.84 -12.99 -5.64
CA GLN A 5 -5.20 -12.74 -4.24
C GLN A 5 -3.99 -12.86 -3.32
N GLN A 6 -3.14 -13.84 -3.58
CA GLN A 6 -1.93 -14.10 -2.79
C GLN A 6 -0.74 -13.23 -3.21
N MET A 7 -0.76 -12.70 -4.43
CA MET A 7 0.31 -11.82 -4.91
C MET A 7 0.35 -10.52 -4.09
N PRO A 8 1.51 -10.07 -3.60
CA PRO A 8 1.65 -8.72 -3.07
C PRO A 8 1.52 -7.68 -4.20
N VAL A 9 1.84 -6.42 -3.91
CA VAL A 9 2.02 -5.41 -4.96
C VAL A 9 3.15 -5.84 -5.90
N GLY A 10 2.92 -5.81 -7.21
CA GLY A 10 3.87 -6.33 -8.19
C GLY A 10 3.31 -6.38 -9.61
N ILE A 11 4.10 -6.98 -10.51
CA ILE A 11 3.70 -7.27 -11.89
C ILE A 11 3.71 -8.79 -12.11
N LEU A 12 2.84 -9.28 -12.98
CA LEU A 12 2.78 -10.70 -13.36
C LEU A 12 2.47 -10.84 -14.85
N PRO A 13 3.44 -11.26 -15.67
CA PRO A 13 3.22 -11.54 -17.08
C PRO A 13 2.67 -12.97 -17.24
N LEU A 14 1.64 -13.13 -18.08
CA LEU A 14 0.99 -14.42 -18.33
C LEU A 14 0.79 -14.63 -19.84
N CYS A 15 1.04 -15.86 -20.29
CA CYS A 15 0.64 -16.33 -21.62
C CYS A 15 -0.41 -17.45 -21.43
N LEU A 16 -1.68 -17.13 -21.64
CA LEU A 16 -2.75 -18.12 -21.64
C LEU A 16 -2.89 -18.73 -23.03
N ALA A 17 -3.06 -20.04 -23.11
CA ALA A 17 -3.12 -20.76 -24.40
C ALA A 17 -4.31 -20.34 -25.29
N ASP A 18 -5.38 -19.85 -24.67
CA ASP A 18 -6.65 -19.51 -25.33
C ASP A 18 -6.82 -17.99 -25.57
N GLU A 19 -5.85 -17.16 -25.18
CA GLU A 19 -5.91 -15.71 -25.37
C GLU A 19 -5.10 -15.29 -26.61
N GLU A 20 -5.68 -14.44 -27.47
CA GLU A 20 -5.00 -13.93 -28.67
C GLU A 20 -3.82 -13.00 -28.32
N CYS A 21 -3.95 -12.26 -27.21
CA CYS A 21 -2.94 -11.34 -26.70
C CYS A 21 -2.41 -11.81 -25.35
N PRO A 22 -1.09 -11.74 -25.10
CA PRO A 22 -0.54 -11.97 -23.78
C PRO A 22 -1.11 -10.99 -22.73
N ILE A 23 -1.11 -11.41 -21.47
CA ILE A 23 -1.64 -10.61 -20.35
C ILE A 23 -0.48 -10.07 -19.52
N PHE A 24 -0.55 -8.79 -19.17
CA PHE A 24 0.35 -8.13 -18.24
C PHE A 24 -0.45 -7.63 -17.03
N ILE A 25 -0.34 -8.33 -15.91
CA ILE A 25 -1.03 -7.95 -14.68
C ILE A 25 -0.18 -6.95 -13.91
N VAL A 26 -0.80 -5.88 -13.44
CA VAL A 26 -0.25 -4.91 -12.50
C VAL A 26 -1.13 -4.93 -11.26
N LYS A 27 -0.59 -5.38 -10.12
CA LYS A 27 -1.25 -5.23 -8.82
C LYS A 27 -0.58 -4.11 -8.05
N ALA A 28 -1.29 -3.02 -7.81
CA ALA A 28 -0.70 -1.81 -7.25
C ALA A 28 -1.73 -0.96 -6.50
N PRO A 29 -1.28 -0.05 -5.60
CA PRO A 29 -2.17 0.92 -4.98
C PRO A 29 -2.99 1.71 -6.01
N LYS A 30 -4.23 2.07 -5.67
CA LYS A 30 -5.16 2.79 -6.56
C LYS A 30 -4.54 4.03 -7.23
N GLU A 31 -3.60 4.71 -6.58
CA GLU A 31 -2.86 5.87 -7.07
C GLU A 31 -2.01 5.55 -8.30
N TYR A 32 -1.41 4.36 -8.34
CA TYR A 32 -0.58 3.88 -9.45
C TYR A 32 -1.46 3.60 -10.67
N ILE A 33 -2.57 2.89 -10.42
CA ILE A 33 -3.58 2.58 -11.43
C ILE A 33 -4.16 3.87 -12.02
N LEU A 34 -4.46 4.84 -11.17
CA LEU A 34 -4.99 6.12 -11.59
C LEU A 34 -3.97 6.95 -12.38
N ALA A 35 -2.69 6.93 -11.99
CA ALA A 35 -1.63 7.57 -12.76
C ALA A 35 -1.47 6.93 -14.15
N ALA A 36 -1.61 5.60 -14.25
CA ALA A 36 -1.63 4.89 -15.53
C ALA A 36 -2.81 5.35 -16.42
N LYS A 37 -4.03 5.40 -15.83
CA LYS A 37 -5.26 5.87 -16.50
C LYS A 37 -5.08 7.30 -17.03
N ILE A 38 -4.69 8.22 -16.17
CA ILE A 38 -4.56 9.66 -16.49
C ILE A 38 -3.54 9.91 -17.61
N ASN A 39 -2.44 9.17 -17.62
CA ASN A 39 -1.38 9.34 -18.62
C ASN A 39 -1.50 8.40 -19.82
N ALA A 40 -2.53 7.54 -19.83
CA ALA A 40 -2.72 6.48 -20.83
C ALA A 40 -1.44 5.68 -21.10
N SER A 41 -0.60 5.50 -20.08
CA SER A 41 0.71 4.87 -20.24
C SER A 41 1.36 4.51 -18.92
N LEU A 42 2.31 3.58 -19.00
CA LEU A 42 3.31 3.32 -17.98
C LEU A 42 4.64 2.99 -18.67
N LYS A 43 5.75 3.18 -17.96
CA LYS A 43 7.09 2.88 -18.49
C LYS A 43 7.77 1.80 -17.68
N ILE A 44 8.58 0.98 -18.35
CA ILE A 44 9.40 -0.04 -17.73
C ILE A 44 10.88 0.27 -18.02
N TYR A 45 11.67 0.40 -16.97
CA TYR A 45 13.10 0.68 -17.03
C TYR A 45 13.88 -0.58 -16.69
N LEU A 46 14.88 -0.89 -17.50
CA LEU A 46 15.85 -1.95 -17.23
C LEU A 46 17.09 -1.32 -16.59
N VAL A 47 17.27 -1.53 -15.29
CA VAL A 47 18.27 -0.85 -14.47
C VAL A 47 19.45 -1.78 -14.21
N PRO A 48 20.67 -1.49 -14.72
CA PRO A 48 21.84 -2.30 -14.42
C PRO A 48 22.23 -2.19 -12.95
N VAL A 49 22.60 -3.33 -12.36
CA VAL A 49 23.05 -3.45 -10.97
C VAL A 49 24.27 -4.36 -10.88
N ILE A 50 25.10 -4.17 -9.85
CA ILE A 50 26.28 -5.01 -9.62
C ILE A 50 26.09 -5.77 -8.31
N ILE A 51 25.92 -7.07 -8.40
CA ILE A 51 25.73 -7.96 -7.26
C ILE A 51 26.86 -8.98 -7.25
N ASN A 52 27.59 -9.08 -6.14
CA ASN A 52 28.74 -10.00 -6.01
C ASN A 52 29.76 -9.87 -7.17
N ASN A 53 30.04 -8.64 -7.60
CA ASN A 53 30.92 -8.29 -8.73
C ASN A 53 30.44 -8.81 -10.11
N GLN A 54 29.19 -9.24 -10.22
CA GLN A 54 28.56 -9.61 -11.48
C GLN A 54 27.51 -8.56 -11.85
N MET A 55 27.48 -8.17 -13.12
CA MET A 55 26.43 -7.32 -13.65
C MET A 55 25.16 -8.14 -13.80
N SER A 56 24.05 -7.61 -13.30
CA SER A 56 22.70 -8.12 -13.48
C SER A 56 21.77 -6.93 -13.74
N PHE A 57 20.47 -7.18 -13.79
CA PHE A 57 19.47 -6.14 -13.97
C PHE A 57 18.36 -6.26 -12.93
N GLY A 58 17.80 -5.12 -12.58
CA GLY A 58 16.48 -5.03 -11.98
C GLY A 58 15.56 -4.21 -12.88
N LEU A 59 14.29 -4.23 -12.55
CA LEU A 59 13.24 -3.57 -13.31
C LEU A 59 12.52 -2.55 -12.45
N VAL A 60 12.21 -1.40 -13.07
CA VAL A 60 11.32 -0.38 -12.48
C VAL A 60 10.13 -0.17 -13.39
N THR A 61 8.94 -0.51 -12.92
CA THR A 61 7.69 -0.13 -13.57
C THR A 61 7.25 1.20 -12.97
N ALA A 62 7.24 2.26 -13.77
CA ALA A 62 6.99 3.62 -13.36
C ALA A 62 5.65 4.16 -13.87
N PHE A 63 4.93 4.84 -12.97
CA PHE A 63 3.65 5.49 -13.19
C PHE A 63 3.80 6.98 -12.87
N PHE A 64 3.73 7.82 -13.90
CA PHE A 64 4.10 9.24 -13.81
C PHE A 64 2.95 10.10 -13.28
N ASP A 65 2.74 10.08 -11.97
CA ASP A 65 1.89 11.08 -11.30
C ASP A 65 2.63 12.42 -11.07
N ASP A 66 3.97 12.35 -10.97
CA ASP A 66 4.94 13.44 -11.02
C ASP A 66 6.06 13.06 -12.00
N GLU A 67 6.59 14.06 -12.73
CA GLU A 67 7.60 13.83 -13.76
C GLU A 67 8.98 13.45 -13.17
N ASP A 68 9.29 13.96 -11.97
CA ASP A 68 10.60 13.82 -11.34
C ASP A 68 10.60 12.68 -10.29
N GLU A 69 9.50 12.48 -9.58
CA GLU A 69 9.34 11.44 -8.56
C GLU A 69 8.11 10.54 -8.85
N PRO A 70 8.13 9.71 -9.90
CA PRO A 70 6.99 8.86 -10.25
C PRO A 70 6.78 7.76 -9.21
N LEU A 71 5.55 7.25 -9.13
CA LEU A 71 5.21 6.03 -8.40
C LEU A 71 5.87 4.83 -9.08
N VAL A 72 6.48 3.92 -8.31
CA VAL A 72 7.29 2.82 -8.88
C VAL A 72 7.05 1.47 -8.22
N ILE A 73 7.00 0.43 -9.04
CA ILE A 73 7.14 -0.97 -8.63
C ILE A 73 8.54 -1.42 -9.00
N LYS A 74 9.30 -1.89 -8.01
CA LYS A 74 10.65 -2.41 -8.17
C LYS A 74 10.60 -3.93 -8.23
N THR A 75 11.12 -4.52 -9.29
CA THR A 75 11.11 -5.97 -9.51
C THR A 75 12.55 -6.44 -9.75
N PRO A 76 13.16 -7.21 -8.83
CA PRO A 76 14.45 -7.83 -9.11
C PRO A 76 14.29 -8.88 -10.21
N LEU A 77 15.26 -8.98 -11.13
CA LEU A 77 15.24 -9.96 -12.21
C LEU A 77 16.27 -11.06 -11.94
N PHE A 78 15.84 -12.31 -12.14
CA PHE A 78 16.65 -13.50 -11.94
C PHE A 78 16.55 -14.43 -13.15
N ALA A 79 17.45 -15.41 -13.23
CA ALA A 79 17.39 -16.44 -14.26
C ALA A 79 16.26 -17.45 -13.94
N ASP A 80 15.02 -17.02 -14.13
CA ASP A 80 13.80 -17.76 -13.81
C ASP A 80 12.71 -17.63 -14.90
N ASP A 81 11.70 -18.49 -14.81
CA ASP A 81 10.56 -18.52 -15.74
C ASP A 81 9.84 -17.16 -15.79
N PHE A 82 9.78 -16.43 -14.67
CA PHE A 82 9.16 -15.11 -14.61
C PHE A 82 9.84 -14.14 -15.59
N SER A 83 11.17 -14.05 -15.54
CA SER A 83 11.93 -13.13 -16.37
C SER A 83 11.86 -13.52 -17.86
N GLU A 84 11.91 -14.82 -18.17
CA GLU A 84 11.72 -15.30 -19.55
C GLU A 84 10.33 -14.96 -20.11
N ILE A 85 9.27 -15.22 -19.33
CA ILE A 85 7.89 -14.93 -19.72
C ILE A 85 7.70 -13.41 -19.86
N LEU A 86 8.25 -12.61 -18.95
CA LEU A 86 8.17 -11.15 -18.99
C LEU A 86 8.63 -10.60 -20.32
N PHE A 87 9.87 -10.91 -20.74
CA PHE A 87 10.41 -10.35 -21.97
C PHE A 87 9.75 -10.94 -23.22
N LYS A 88 9.25 -12.17 -23.15
CA LYS A 88 8.40 -12.74 -24.22
C LYS A 88 7.08 -11.97 -24.37
N VAL A 89 6.41 -11.64 -23.26
CA VAL A 89 5.17 -10.86 -23.23
C VAL A 89 5.41 -9.45 -23.78
N LEU A 90 6.42 -8.74 -23.25
CA LEU A 90 6.78 -7.40 -23.71
C LEU A 90 7.21 -7.39 -25.19
N GLY A 91 7.93 -8.42 -25.62
CA GLY A 91 8.42 -8.59 -26.99
C GLY A 91 7.33 -8.82 -28.04
N ASN A 92 6.11 -9.19 -27.64
CA ASN A 92 4.98 -9.40 -28.55
C ASN A 92 4.53 -8.10 -29.26
N GLY A 93 4.75 -6.95 -28.61
CA GLY A 93 4.35 -5.64 -29.12
C GLY A 93 2.90 -5.26 -28.81
N HIS A 94 2.01 -6.24 -28.64
CA HIS A 94 0.64 -6.02 -28.19
C HIS A 94 0.33 -6.91 -26.98
N LEU A 95 -0.40 -6.37 -26.00
CA LEU A 95 -0.81 -7.12 -24.81
C LEU A 95 -2.07 -6.51 -24.19
N ASN A 96 -2.71 -7.25 -23.28
CA ASN A 96 -3.76 -6.74 -22.41
C ASN A 96 -3.16 -6.42 -21.04
N VAL A 97 -3.29 -5.17 -20.58
CA VAL A 97 -2.87 -4.76 -19.23
C VAL A 97 -4.06 -4.86 -18.30
N HIS A 98 -3.94 -5.67 -17.25
CA HIS A 98 -4.97 -5.81 -16.22
C HIS A 98 -4.48 -5.17 -14.92
N PHE A 99 -5.19 -4.15 -14.45
CA PHE A 99 -4.88 -3.45 -13.22
C PHE A 99 -5.74 -3.97 -12.07
N PHE A 100 -5.09 -4.49 -11.04
CA PHE A 100 -5.72 -4.89 -9.79
C PHE A 100 -5.24 -3.96 -8.69
N ASP A 101 -6.15 -3.58 -7.79
CA ASP A 101 -5.71 -2.90 -6.57
C ASP A 101 -5.13 -3.89 -5.55
N GLU A 102 -4.59 -3.36 -4.46
CA GLU A 102 -4.02 -4.13 -3.36
C GLU A 102 -5.00 -5.19 -2.81
N LEU A 103 -6.30 -4.90 -2.75
CA LEU A 103 -7.34 -5.85 -2.34
C LEU A 103 -7.78 -6.80 -3.48
N SER A 104 -7.00 -6.89 -4.55
CA SER A 104 -7.20 -7.79 -5.70
C SER A 104 -8.50 -7.54 -6.47
N ARG A 105 -9.00 -6.31 -6.45
CA ARG A 105 -10.15 -5.90 -7.25
C ARG A 105 -9.65 -5.43 -8.60
N GLU A 106 -10.13 -6.03 -9.68
CA GLU A 106 -9.78 -5.61 -11.04
C GLU A 106 -10.43 -4.25 -11.33
N ARG A 107 -9.61 -3.23 -11.57
CA ARG A 107 -10.04 -1.83 -11.72
C ARG A 107 -10.11 -1.38 -13.16
N LEU A 108 -9.15 -1.77 -13.97
CA LEU A 108 -9.04 -1.35 -15.37
C LEU A 108 -8.44 -2.48 -16.18
N VAL A 109 -8.90 -2.61 -17.42
CA VAL A 109 -8.27 -3.45 -18.44
C VAL A 109 -8.15 -2.65 -19.72
N TYR A 110 -6.96 -2.67 -20.31
CA TYR A 110 -6.67 -2.01 -21.57
C TYR A 110 -5.99 -2.96 -22.55
N GLY A 111 -6.38 -2.88 -23.81
CA GLY A 111 -5.48 -3.24 -24.89
C GLY A 111 -4.33 -2.22 -24.95
N ALA A 112 -3.09 -2.68 -25.03
CA ALA A 112 -1.91 -1.82 -25.00
C ALA A 112 -0.90 -2.16 -26.12
N LEU A 113 -0.13 -1.14 -26.49
CA LEU A 113 1.00 -1.24 -27.40
C LEU A 113 2.30 -1.12 -26.60
N VAL A 114 3.21 -2.07 -26.80
CA VAL A 114 4.55 -2.07 -26.22
C VAL A 114 5.55 -1.57 -27.25
N THR A 115 6.29 -0.53 -26.89
CA THR A 115 7.39 0.00 -27.68
C THR A 115 8.69 -0.18 -26.90
N ILE A 116 9.58 -1.02 -27.43
CA ILE A 116 10.92 -1.28 -26.87
C ILE A 116 11.95 -0.56 -27.75
N PRO A 117 12.69 0.44 -27.23
CA PRO A 117 13.79 1.08 -27.95
C PRO A 117 14.86 0.06 -28.38
N GLU A 118 15.52 0.30 -29.52
CA GLU A 118 16.50 -0.64 -30.09
C GLU A 118 17.65 -0.95 -29.12
N GLU A 119 18.20 0.07 -28.46
CA GLU A 119 19.25 -0.09 -27.45
C GLU A 119 18.82 -1.01 -26.30
N THR A 120 17.58 -0.86 -25.84
CA THR A 120 17.00 -1.68 -24.76
C THR A 120 16.73 -3.10 -25.22
N ARG A 121 16.33 -3.28 -26.49
CA ARG A 121 16.18 -4.62 -27.07
C ARG A 121 17.52 -5.35 -27.12
N GLN A 122 18.58 -4.69 -27.58
CA GLN A 122 19.93 -5.24 -27.55
C GLN A 122 20.36 -5.59 -26.13
N GLN A 123 20.07 -4.72 -25.16
CA GLN A 123 20.37 -4.97 -23.75
C GLN A 123 19.62 -6.20 -23.20
N ILE A 124 18.36 -6.41 -23.58
CA ILE A 124 17.59 -7.62 -23.21
C ILE A 124 18.20 -8.86 -23.86
N ASP A 125 18.63 -8.79 -25.12
CA ASP A 125 19.21 -9.94 -25.84
C ASP A 125 20.60 -10.34 -25.28
N GLU A 126 21.35 -9.38 -24.74
CA GLU A 126 22.71 -9.58 -24.20
C GLU A 126 22.75 -9.74 -22.67
N MET A 127 21.61 -9.59 -21.97
CA MET A 127 21.60 -9.59 -20.51
C MET A 127 22.02 -10.94 -19.93
N THR A 128 22.70 -10.90 -18.80
CA THR A 128 22.95 -12.06 -17.94
C THR A 128 22.25 -11.81 -16.62
N LEU A 129 21.36 -12.73 -16.22
CA LEU A 129 20.65 -12.69 -14.95
C LEU A 129 21.29 -13.68 -13.97
N LEU A 130 21.23 -13.34 -12.68
CA LEU A 130 21.74 -14.19 -11.61
C LEU A 130 20.69 -15.21 -11.17
N ASP A 131 21.15 -16.29 -10.54
CA ASP A 131 20.25 -17.18 -9.81
C ASP A 131 19.65 -16.48 -8.58
N PHE A 132 18.43 -16.86 -8.23
CA PHE A 132 17.74 -16.28 -7.08
C PHE A 132 18.48 -16.55 -5.76
N SER A 133 18.68 -15.48 -5.00
CA SER A 133 18.97 -15.55 -3.57
C SER A 133 18.39 -14.31 -2.88
N LEU A 134 17.92 -14.48 -1.65
CA LEU A 134 17.27 -13.39 -0.92
C LEU A 134 18.22 -12.19 -0.70
N SER A 135 19.49 -12.46 -0.38
CA SER A 135 20.51 -11.41 -0.22
C SER A 135 20.74 -10.63 -1.52
N SER A 136 20.72 -11.33 -2.67
CA SER A 136 20.84 -10.68 -3.98
C SER A 136 19.58 -9.87 -4.29
N ALA A 137 18.38 -10.38 -4.01
CA ALA A 137 17.12 -9.66 -4.23
C ALA A 137 17.07 -8.33 -3.45
N GLN A 138 17.43 -8.37 -2.16
CA GLN A 138 17.51 -7.19 -1.31
C GLN A 138 18.52 -6.16 -1.87
N ALA A 139 19.73 -6.61 -2.18
CA ALA A 139 20.78 -5.75 -2.72
C ALA A 139 20.42 -5.15 -4.09
N MET A 140 19.73 -5.91 -4.95
CA MET A 140 19.23 -5.41 -6.23
C MET A 140 18.19 -4.31 -6.03
N ILE A 141 17.20 -4.51 -5.17
CA ILE A 141 16.14 -3.52 -4.92
C ILE A 141 16.72 -2.21 -4.39
N ASP A 142 17.73 -2.28 -3.51
CA ASP A 142 18.42 -1.11 -2.98
C ASP A 142 19.20 -0.36 -4.07
N GLN A 143 19.94 -1.08 -4.91
CA GLN A 143 20.69 -0.46 -6.01
C GLN A 143 19.76 0.10 -7.09
N VAL A 144 18.67 -0.60 -7.42
CA VAL A 144 17.67 -0.15 -8.39
C VAL A 144 17.05 1.17 -7.95
N GLU A 145 16.67 1.29 -6.68
CA GLU A 145 16.09 2.54 -6.14
C GLU A 145 17.05 3.71 -6.29
N ILE A 146 18.32 3.52 -5.91
CA ILE A 146 19.35 4.56 -6.01
C ILE A 146 19.59 4.95 -7.47
N SER A 147 19.78 3.97 -8.35
CA SER A 147 20.06 4.21 -9.77
C SER A 147 18.89 4.88 -10.48
N PHE A 148 17.65 4.45 -10.23
CA PHE A 148 16.46 5.06 -10.83
C PHE A 148 16.21 6.48 -10.33
N GLY A 149 16.51 6.75 -9.05
CA GLY A 149 16.46 8.11 -8.50
C GLY A 149 17.44 9.09 -9.15
N LEU A 150 18.44 8.59 -9.88
CA LEU A 150 19.44 9.37 -10.62
C LEU A 150 19.23 9.31 -12.14
N ARG A 151 18.06 8.86 -12.61
CA ARG A 151 17.76 8.73 -14.04
C ARG A 151 17.94 10.05 -14.79
N THR A 152 18.27 9.92 -16.05
CA THR A 152 18.49 11.02 -16.99
C THR A 152 17.52 10.94 -18.17
N PRO A 153 17.41 11.99 -19.00
CA PRO A 153 16.61 11.92 -20.23
C PRO A 153 17.03 10.81 -21.20
N VAL A 154 18.28 10.34 -21.12
CA VAL A 154 18.75 9.18 -21.89
C VAL A 154 18.12 7.89 -21.39
N ASP A 155 18.01 7.73 -20.07
CA ASP A 155 17.35 6.58 -19.46
C ASP A 155 15.85 6.59 -19.79
N ASP A 156 15.21 7.76 -19.78
CA ASP A 156 13.80 7.90 -20.16
C ASP A 156 13.54 7.56 -21.64
N ALA A 157 14.49 7.87 -22.54
CA ALA A 157 14.40 7.51 -23.95
C ALA A 157 14.62 6.00 -24.19
N ARG A 158 15.30 5.31 -23.27
CA ARG A 158 15.52 3.86 -23.28
C ARG A 158 14.42 3.06 -22.58
N ALA A 159 13.53 3.72 -21.86
CA ALA A 159 12.44 3.04 -21.20
C ALA A 159 11.52 2.32 -22.21
N ILE A 160 11.10 1.11 -21.87
CA ILE A 160 10.03 0.41 -22.58
C ILE A 160 8.74 1.16 -22.29
N ASN A 161 8.04 1.60 -23.32
CA ASN A 161 6.78 2.32 -23.17
C ASN A 161 5.61 1.38 -23.41
N ILE A 162 4.67 1.33 -22.46
CA ILE A 162 3.40 0.63 -22.60
C ILE A 162 2.32 1.70 -22.73
N SER A 163 1.84 1.92 -23.95
CA SER A 163 0.75 2.85 -24.25
C SER A 163 -0.59 2.15 -24.13
N LEU A 164 -1.44 2.64 -23.23
CA LEU A 164 -2.79 2.14 -23.00
C LEU A 164 -3.72 2.75 -24.06
N ASN A 165 -4.37 1.92 -24.86
CA ASN A 165 -5.18 2.36 -25.99
C ASN A 165 -6.67 2.37 -25.66
N GLU A 166 -7.33 1.22 -25.80
CA GLU A 166 -8.77 1.08 -25.62
C GLU A 166 -9.06 0.31 -24.33
N SER A 167 -9.95 0.87 -23.50
CA SER A 167 -10.46 0.18 -22.32
C SER A 167 -11.41 -0.95 -22.75
N THR A 168 -11.20 -2.15 -22.23
CA THR A 168 -11.96 -3.33 -22.64
C THR A 168 -13.43 -3.30 -22.17
N TYR A 169 -13.70 -2.71 -21.00
CA TYR A 169 -15.06 -2.65 -20.43
C TYR A 169 -15.39 -1.34 -19.72
N GLY A 170 -14.62 -0.27 -19.99
CA GLY A 170 -14.81 1.05 -19.41
C GLY A 170 -13.97 1.30 -18.15
N GLU A 171 -13.91 2.56 -17.75
CA GLU A 171 -12.98 3.06 -16.71
C GLU A 171 -13.67 3.46 -15.39
N ASP A 172 -15.00 3.45 -15.38
CA ASP A 172 -15.85 3.90 -14.27
C ASP A 172 -16.52 2.70 -13.58
N LEU A 173 -15.72 1.70 -13.23
CA LEU A 173 -16.23 0.51 -12.55
C LEU A 173 -16.70 0.81 -11.13
N PHE A 174 -17.96 0.51 -10.87
CA PHE A 174 -18.55 0.41 -9.54
C PHE A 174 -18.52 -1.04 -9.07
N ILE A 175 -17.73 -1.34 -8.05
CA ILE A 175 -17.62 -2.69 -7.48
C ILE A 175 -18.38 -2.71 -6.17
N GLN A 176 -19.39 -3.58 -6.05
CA GLN A 176 -20.10 -3.85 -4.81
C GLN A 176 -19.74 -5.23 -4.28
N ASP A 177 -19.41 -5.31 -3.00
CA ASP A 177 -19.11 -6.54 -2.29
C ASP A 177 -20.21 -6.83 -1.27
N LEU A 178 -20.86 -7.99 -1.40
CA LEU A 178 -21.95 -8.45 -0.56
C LEU A 178 -21.59 -9.72 0.22
N ARG A 179 -20.32 -10.12 0.20
CA ARG A 179 -19.85 -11.36 0.85
C ARG A 179 -19.97 -11.26 2.37
N PRO A 180 -20.77 -12.10 3.04
CA PRO A 180 -21.00 -11.98 4.48
C PRO A 180 -19.72 -12.10 5.32
N GLU A 181 -18.78 -12.94 4.90
CA GLU A 181 -17.51 -13.15 5.60
C GLU A 181 -16.66 -11.86 5.63
N GLN A 182 -16.78 -11.01 4.61
CA GLN A 182 -16.07 -9.72 4.53
C GLN A 182 -16.75 -8.59 5.30
N HIS A 183 -17.93 -8.85 5.89
CA HIS A 183 -18.80 -7.83 6.52
C HIS A 183 -19.34 -8.31 7.87
N SER A 184 -18.65 -9.25 8.51
CA SER A 184 -19.05 -9.86 9.79
C SER A 184 -18.53 -9.12 11.03
N TYR A 185 -17.79 -8.02 10.82
CA TYR A 185 -17.28 -7.14 11.88
C TYR A 185 -18.34 -6.19 12.44
N HIS A 186 -18.07 -5.63 13.62
CA HIS A 186 -19.01 -4.71 14.28
C HIS A 186 -19.04 -3.34 13.59
N GLY A 187 -20.26 -2.83 13.32
CA GLY A 187 -20.48 -1.58 12.60
C GLY A 187 -20.48 -1.74 11.07
N SER A 188 -20.45 -2.98 10.56
CA SER A 188 -20.60 -3.23 9.13
C SER A 188 -22.04 -2.99 8.66
N HIS A 189 -22.18 -2.43 7.45
CA HIS A 189 -23.47 -2.27 6.78
C HIS A 189 -23.94 -3.56 6.08
N GLY A 190 -23.16 -4.64 6.13
CA GLY A 190 -23.41 -5.90 5.41
C GLY A 190 -23.05 -5.85 3.92
N PHE A 191 -22.52 -4.71 3.46
CA PHE A 191 -22.01 -4.51 2.12
C PHE A 191 -20.99 -3.37 2.10
N SER A 192 -20.15 -3.37 1.07
CA SER A 192 -19.26 -2.25 0.75
C SER A 192 -19.28 -2.01 -0.75
N HIS A 193 -18.92 -0.79 -1.15
CA HIS A 193 -18.72 -0.48 -2.56
C HIS A 193 -17.47 0.35 -2.73
N THR A 194 -16.94 0.37 -3.95
CA THR A 194 -15.72 1.09 -4.25
C THR A 194 -15.65 1.46 -5.72
N ILE A 195 -15.04 2.62 -5.94
CA ILE A 195 -14.72 3.19 -7.25
C ILE A 195 -13.25 3.64 -7.22
N LEU A 196 -12.65 3.75 -8.40
CA LEU A 196 -11.24 4.14 -8.53
C LEU A 196 -11.03 5.61 -8.15
N GLU A 197 -11.87 6.51 -8.68
CA GLU A 197 -11.84 7.94 -8.40
C GLU A 197 -12.80 8.29 -7.25
N ARG A 198 -12.28 8.91 -6.21
CA ARG A 198 -12.98 9.18 -4.94
C ARG A 198 -12.84 10.66 -4.59
N GLU A 199 -13.95 11.38 -4.63
CA GLU A 199 -14.04 12.77 -4.15
C GLU A 199 -14.10 12.84 -2.62
N GLU A 200 -14.83 11.92 -1.99
CA GLU A 200 -14.94 11.78 -0.54
C GLU A 200 -14.40 10.40 -0.13
N PRO A 201 -13.08 10.28 0.05
CA PRO A 201 -12.43 8.98 0.18
C PRO A 201 -12.51 8.33 1.58
N GLY A 202 -12.97 9.06 2.60
CA GLY A 202 -12.87 8.65 4.01
C GLY A 202 -13.49 7.28 4.30
N SER A 203 -14.79 7.12 4.03
CA SER A 203 -15.49 5.85 4.25
C SER A 203 -14.91 4.71 3.43
N TYR A 204 -14.48 4.98 2.20
CA TYR A 204 -13.83 3.95 1.37
C TYR A 204 -12.50 3.50 1.95
N GLN A 205 -11.69 4.42 2.50
CA GLN A 205 -10.42 4.07 3.12
C GLN A 205 -10.63 3.28 4.40
N GLU A 206 -11.62 3.64 5.22
CA GLU A 206 -11.95 2.90 6.44
C GLU A 206 -12.34 1.45 6.12
N GLU A 207 -13.21 1.24 5.13
CA GLU A 207 -13.57 -0.11 4.66
C GLU A 207 -12.36 -0.86 4.06
N ASP A 208 -11.52 -0.18 3.29
CA ASP A 208 -10.29 -0.75 2.73
C ASP A 208 -9.30 -1.17 3.85
N ILE A 209 -9.23 -0.42 4.96
CA ILE A 209 -8.42 -0.76 6.15
C ILE A 209 -9.01 -1.95 6.89
N VAL A 210 -10.35 -1.99 7.09
CA VAL A 210 -11.02 -3.14 7.72
C VAL A 210 -10.75 -4.42 6.93
N LYS A 211 -10.79 -4.37 5.60
CA LYS A 211 -10.47 -5.53 4.75
C LYS A 211 -9.04 -6.03 4.92
N CYS A 212 -8.09 -5.14 5.16
CA CYS A 212 -6.73 -5.54 5.53
C CYS A 212 -6.69 -6.16 6.92
N LEU A 213 -7.36 -5.58 7.91
CA LEU A 213 -7.40 -6.11 9.28
C LEU A 213 -8.02 -7.51 9.35
N LEU A 214 -8.99 -7.83 8.51
CA LEU A 214 -9.59 -9.16 8.39
C LEU A 214 -8.61 -10.25 7.89
N LEU A 215 -7.41 -9.88 7.44
CA LEU A 215 -6.34 -10.84 7.13
C LEU A 215 -5.59 -11.30 8.38
N VAL A 216 -5.79 -10.63 9.52
CA VAL A 216 -4.98 -10.76 10.74
C VAL A 216 -5.86 -11.04 11.97
N PHE A 217 -6.98 -10.32 12.09
CA PHE A 217 -7.84 -10.31 13.26
C PHE A 217 -9.19 -10.97 12.95
N ASP A 218 -9.77 -11.59 13.98
CA ASP A 218 -11.13 -12.11 13.88
C ASP A 218 -12.13 -10.97 13.68
N PRO A 219 -13.18 -11.14 12.85
CA PRO A 219 -14.15 -10.08 12.59
C PRO A 219 -14.80 -9.51 13.86
N GLY A 220 -15.07 -10.35 14.86
CA GLY A 220 -15.68 -9.94 16.14
C GLY A 220 -14.78 -9.05 17.02
N GLN A 221 -13.49 -8.93 16.67
CA GLN A 221 -12.54 -8.05 17.36
C GLN A 221 -12.51 -6.65 16.75
N ILE A 222 -13.08 -6.45 15.55
CA ILE A 222 -12.99 -5.22 14.78
C ILE A 222 -14.30 -4.42 14.93
N TYR A 223 -14.16 -3.15 15.30
CA TYR A 223 -15.25 -2.21 15.49
C TYR A 223 -15.03 -0.99 14.59
N LEU A 224 -15.90 -0.80 13.60
CA LEU A 224 -15.90 0.35 12.69
C LEU A 224 -16.71 1.52 13.30
N SER A 225 -16.15 2.72 13.22
CA SER A 225 -16.72 4.00 13.66
C SER A 225 -17.34 3.98 15.09
N PRO A 226 -16.65 3.46 16.12
CA PRO A 226 -17.15 3.47 17.50
C PRO A 226 -17.42 4.89 17.99
N LYS A 227 -18.60 5.12 18.58
CA LYS A 227 -19.03 6.42 19.10
C LYS A 227 -18.97 6.46 20.62
N ARG A 228 -18.65 7.64 21.17
CA ARG A 228 -18.64 7.87 22.61
C ARG A 228 -20.06 7.81 23.17
N THR A 229 -20.19 7.38 24.42
CA THR A 229 -21.50 7.21 25.06
C THR A 229 -22.20 8.52 25.43
N TYR A 230 -21.46 9.61 25.62
CA TYR A 230 -22.00 10.87 26.17
C TYR A 230 -22.40 11.91 25.13
N ASP A 231 -21.63 12.08 24.04
CA ASP A 231 -21.88 13.06 22.97
C ASP A 231 -22.25 12.39 21.63
N LYS A 232 -22.09 11.06 21.53
CA LYS A 232 -22.26 10.27 20.30
C LYS A 232 -21.32 10.69 19.16
N GLU A 233 -20.30 11.49 19.46
CA GLU A 233 -19.22 11.75 18.51
C GLU A 233 -18.37 10.49 18.33
N GLU A 234 -17.77 10.37 17.16
CA GLU A 234 -16.83 9.29 16.89
C GLU A 234 -15.61 9.37 17.83
N MET A 235 -15.26 8.23 18.40
CA MET A 235 -14.07 8.08 19.24
C MET A 235 -12.84 7.92 18.37
N CYS A 236 -12.92 6.99 17.41
CA CYS A 236 -11.92 6.74 16.39
C CYS A 236 -12.55 6.09 15.17
N ASP A 237 -11.81 6.07 14.07
CA ASP A 237 -12.30 5.56 12.80
C ASP A 237 -12.47 4.03 12.88
N ILE A 238 -11.48 3.31 13.44
CA ILE A 238 -11.55 1.86 13.69
C ILE A 238 -10.94 1.53 15.06
N LEU A 239 -11.51 0.56 15.76
CA LEU A 239 -11.01 0.02 17.02
C LEU A 239 -10.89 -1.50 16.91
N VAL A 240 -9.72 -2.05 17.26
CA VAL A 240 -9.53 -3.50 17.39
C VAL A 240 -9.31 -3.86 18.85
N ILE A 241 -10.02 -4.87 19.34
CA ILE A 241 -9.94 -5.35 20.71
C ILE A 241 -9.70 -6.86 20.68
N THR A 242 -8.56 -7.27 21.19
CA THR A 242 -8.20 -8.69 21.38
C THR A 242 -8.17 -9.03 22.86
N ASP A 243 -7.83 -10.27 23.19
CA ASP A 243 -7.71 -10.70 24.59
C ASP A 243 -6.58 -10.00 25.36
N THR A 244 -5.59 -9.43 24.65
CA THR A 244 -4.38 -8.85 25.25
C THR A 244 -4.17 -7.39 24.90
N SER A 245 -4.83 -6.89 23.85
CA SER A 245 -4.48 -5.64 23.21
C SER A 245 -5.70 -4.82 22.80
N LEU A 246 -5.52 -3.50 22.80
CA LEU A 246 -6.49 -2.55 22.28
C LEU A 246 -5.78 -1.65 21.27
N LEU A 247 -6.20 -1.66 20.02
CA LEU A 247 -5.61 -0.87 18.93
C LEU A 247 -6.60 0.19 18.44
N ILE A 248 -6.27 1.45 18.67
CA ILE A 248 -7.05 2.61 18.21
C ILE A 248 -6.49 3.07 16.87
N ILE A 249 -7.30 3.04 15.81
CA ILE A 249 -6.86 3.37 14.46
C ILE A 249 -7.52 4.67 13.99
N GLN A 250 -6.72 5.52 13.35
CA GLN A 250 -7.14 6.76 12.71
C GLN A 250 -6.69 6.76 11.26
N ALA A 251 -7.65 6.81 10.34
CA ALA A 251 -7.47 6.81 8.90
C ALA A 251 -7.52 8.25 8.37
N LYS A 252 -6.60 8.62 7.48
CA LYS A 252 -6.66 9.90 6.77
C LYS A 252 -6.32 9.73 5.30
N ASP A 253 -7.34 9.79 4.47
CA ASP A 253 -7.20 9.84 3.02
C ASP A 253 -7.33 11.28 2.51
N SER A 254 -6.99 11.46 1.23
CA SER A 254 -7.24 12.69 0.49
C SER A 254 -7.83 12.36 -0.87
N PRO A 255 -8.71 13.22 -1.41
CA PRO A 255 -9.38 12.93 -2.67
C PRO A 255 -8.36 12.68 -3.78
N ASN A 256 -8.63 11.74 -4.68
CA ASN A 256 -7.69 11.33 -5.72
C ASN A 256 -8.12 11.76 -7.14
N ILE A 257 -9.08 12.66 -7.29
CA ILE A 257 -9.44 13.22 -8.62
C ILE A 257 -8.22 13.78 -9.35
N GLU A 258 -8.23 13.73 -10.69
CA GLU A 258 -7.08 14.07 -11.55
C GLU A 258 -6.36 15.37 -11.13
N ARG A 259 -7.12 16.44 -10.87
CA ARG A 259 -6.58 17.74 -10.46
C ARG A 259 -5.76 17.67 -9.17
N ILE A 260 -6.14 16.79 -8.24
CA ILE A 260 -5.42 16.61 -6.97
C ILE A 260 -4.22 15.69 -7.18
N SER A 261 -4.35 14.66 -8.01
CA SER A 261 -3.25 13.75 -8.36
C SER A 261 -2.09 14.48 -9.07
N ARG A 262 -2.38 15.48 -9.91
CA ARG A 262 -1.38 16.35 -10.58
C ARG A 262 -0.83 17.49 -9.71
N GLN A 263 -1.11 17.52 -8.41
CA GLN A 263 -0.54 18.56 -7.55
C GLN A 263 0.97 18.42 -7.42
N LYS A 264 1.67 19.55 -7.39
CA LYS A 264 3.09 19.60 -7.09
C LYS A 264 3.40 18.85 -5.80
N LEU A 265 4.49 18.11 -5.81
CA LEU A 265 4.95 17.30 -4.71
C LEU A 265 5.10 18.06 -3.38
N SER A 266 5.58 19.30 -3.41
CA SER A 266 5.67 20.15 -2.21
C SER A 266 4.31 20.40 -1.54
N ARG A 267 3.23 20.44 -2.32
CA ARG A 267 1.87 20.56 -1.79
C ARG A 267 1.36 19.23 -1.24
N LYS A 268 1.62 18.11 -1.92
CA LYS A 268 1.33 16.75 -1.42
C LYS A 268 1.97 16.54 -0.04
N ARG A 269 3.28 16.81 0.08
CA ARG A 269 4.06 16.79 1.33
C ARG A 269 3.44 17.65 2.45
N SER A 270 3.05 18.87 2.14
CA SER A 270 2.41 19.75 3.14
C SER A 270 1.05 19.22 3.62
N ASN A 271 0.25 18.67 2.71
CA ASN A 271 -1.05 18.08 3.02
C ASN A 271 -0.90 16.85 3.91
N VAL A 272 0.05 15.96 3.61
CA VAL A 272 0.35 14.76 4.43
C VAL A 272 0.72 15.15 5.85
N LEU A 273 1.66 16.09 6.04
CA LEU A 273 2.03 16.54 7.38
C LEU A 273 0.84 17.17 8.13
N GLY A 274 -0.03 17.89 7.41
CA GLY A 274 -1.29 18.41 7.94
C GLY A 274 -2.25 17.29 8.39
N ALA A 275 -2.38 16.23 7.59
CA ALA A 275 -3.20 15.07 7.90
C ALA A 275 -2.68 14.32 9.14
N ILE A 276 -1.36 14.09 9.24
CA ILE A 276 -0.73 13.47 10.41
C ILE A 276 -1.01 14.29 11.68
N LYS A 277 -0.85 15.62 11.64
CA LYS A 277 -1.16 16.48 12.79
C LYS A 277 -2.61 16.38 13.24
N LYS A 278 -3.56 16.30 12.30
CA LYS A 278 -4.98 16.09 12.60
C LYS A 278 -5.22 14.73 13.23
N ALA A 279 -4.69 13.67 12.65
CA ALA A 279 -4.79 12.31 13.18
C ALA A 279 -4.21 12.20 14.60
N ILE A 280 -3.03 12.78 14.85
CA ILE A 280 -2.42 12.84 16.20
C ILE A 280 -3.37 13.51 17.21
N ASN A 281 -4.07 14.58 16.83
CA ASN A 281 -5.02 15.24 17.73
C ASN A 281 -6.25 14.37 18.00
N GLN A 282 -6.75 13.62 17.02
CA GLN A 282 -7.84 12.67 17.21
C GLN A 282 -7.39 11.49 18.09
N VAL A 283 -6.20 10.92 17.85
CA VAL A 283 -5.59 9.90 18.71
C VAL A 283 -5.46 10.40 20.16
N LYS A 284 -5.01 11.64 20.38
CA LYS A 284 -4.96 12.23 21.73
C LYS A 284 -6.32 12.25 22.41
N GLY A 285 -7.37 12.54 21.65
CA GLY A 285 -8.77 12.52 22.10
C GLY A 285 -9.23 11.11 22.45
N ALA A 286 -8.98 10.14 21.57
CA ALA A 286 -9.33 8.74 21.76
C ALA A 286 -8.62 8.12 22.98
N ILE A 287 -7.31 8.34 23.15
CA ILE A 287 -6.57 7.94 24.36
C ILE A 287 -7.16 8.60 25.62
N GLY A 288 -7.55 9.88 25.50
CA GLY A 288 -8.20 10.60 26.59
C GLY A 288 -9.53 9.99 26.99
N TYR A 289 -10.32 9.55 26.01
CA TYR A 289 -11.59 8.84 26.24
C TYR A 289 -11.33 7.50 26.92
N TYR A 290 -10.50 6.65 26.33
CA TYR A 290 -10.08 5.35 26.88
C TYR A 290 -9.67 5.43 28.36
N ARG A 291 -8.82 6.42 28.70
CA ARG A 291 -8.34 6.59 30.09
C ARG A 291 -9.40 7.04 31.08
N ARG A 292 -10.44 7.75 30.64
CA ARG A 292 -11.53 8.21 31.53
C ARG A 292 -12.46 7.06 31.89
N GLU A 293 -12.69 6.16 30.95
CA GLU A 293 -13.52 4.96 31.13
C GLU A 293 -12.82 3.92 32.05
N GLY A 294 -11.49 3.96 32.13
CA GLY A 294 -10.71 3.21 33.12
C GLY A 294 -10.64 1.73 32.80
N ASP A 295 -11.07 0.88 33.74
CA ASP A 295 -11.04 -0.58 33.59
C ASP A 295 -12.15 -1.10 32.64
N ARG A 296 -13.16 -0.29 32.29
CA ARG A 296 -14.24 -0.71 31.38
C ARG A 296 -14.43 0.31 30.28
N LEU A 297 -14.11 -0.05 29.04
CA LEU A 297 -14.32 0.81 27.90
C LEU A 297 -15.76 0.68 27.39
N GLU A 298 -16.53 1.76 27.48
CA GLU A 298 -17.88 1.81 26.90
C GLU A 298 -17.93 2.63 25.62
N PHE A 299 -18.65 2.15 24.61
CA PHE A 299 -18.86 2.84 23.35
C PHE A 299 -20.16 2.37 22.67
N LEU A 300 -20.56 3.07 21.61
CA LEU A 300 -21.75 2.77 20.81
C LEU A 300 -21.34 2.30 19.42
N ILE A 301 -21.98 1.23 18.95
CA ILE A 301 -21.96 0.78 17.55
C ILE A 301 -23.41 0.70 17.10
N ASP A 302 -23.76 1.40 16.03
CA ASP A 302 -25.14 1.47 15.53
C ASP A 302 -26.20 1.84 16.59
N GLY A 303 -25.77 2.55 17.63
CA GLY A 303 -26.60 2.95 18.77
C GLY A 303 -26.70 1.91 19.90
N GLU A 304 -26.17 0.71 19.71
CA GLU A 304 -26.06 -0.32 20.74
C GLU A 304 -24.82 -0.09 21.61
N ARG A 305 -24.96 -0.27 22.93
CA ARG A 305 -23.86 -0.07 23.88
C ARG A 305 -23.03 -1.33 24.01
N HIS A 306 -21.74 -1.18 23.75
CA HIS A 306 -20.70 -2.15 24.07
C HIS A 306 -20.00 -1.73 25.36
N SER A 307 -19.66 -2.70 26.19
CA SER A 307 -18.95 -2.48 27.46
C SER A 307 -17.91 -3.59 27.60
N ILE A 308 -16.65 -3.24 27.34
CA ILE A 308 -15.53 -4.18 27.28
C ILE A 308 -14.67 -4.01 28.54
N ASP A 309 -14.25 -5.13 29.13
CA ASP A 309 -13.22 -5.09 30.18
C ASP A 309 -11.88 -4.74 29.54
N ALA A 310 -11.40 -3.52 29.82
CA ALA A 310 -10.15 -3.01 29.29
C ALA A 310 -8.97 -3.25 30.25
N LYS A 311 -9.23 -3.87 31.41
CA LYS A 311 -8.23 -4.06 32.44
C LYS A 311 -7.13 -5.00 31.97
N GLY A 312 -5.89 -4.49 31.96
CA GLY A 312 -4.73 -5.27 31.56
C GLY A 312 -4.49 -5.33 30.05
N LEU A 313 -5.39 -4.76 29.22
CA LEU A 313 -5.15 -4.65 27.80
C LEU A 313 -4.01 -3.65 27.52
N THR A 314 -3.13 -4.02 26.60
CA THR A 314 -2.08 -3.12 26.12
C THR A 314 -2.65 -2.21 25.05
N ALA A 315 -2.85 -0.94 25.40
CA ALA A 315 -3.33 0.07 24.46
C ALA A 315 -2.22 0.49 23.48
N ARG A 316 -2.52 0.46 22.19
CA ARG A 316 -1.69 0.89 21.07
C ARG A 316 -2.51 1.78 20.14
N THR A 317 -1.85 2.63 19.36
CA THR A 317 -2.53 3.50 18.38
C THR A 317 -1.85 3.44 17.03
N LEU A 318 -2.63 3.46 15.97
CA LEU A 318 -2.14 3.42 14.59
C LEU A 318 -2.76 4.56 13.80
N ILE A 319 -1.93 5.26 13.05
CA ILE A 319 -2.39 6.25 12.06
C ILE A 319 -2.12 5.67 10.68
N VAL A 320 -3.16 5.52 9.86
CA VAL A 320 -3.03 5.11 8.47
C VAL A 320 -3.32 6.30 7.58
N VAL A 321 -2.32 6.77 6.83
CA VAL A 321 -2.49 7.87 5.87
C VAL A 321 -2.44 7.36 4.43
N LYS A 322 -2.89 8.16 3.47
CA LYS A 322 -2.77 7.81 2.06
C LYS A 322 -1.34 7.48 1.61
N GLU A 323 -0.40 8.36 1.93
CA GLU A 323 1.00 8.30 1.49
C GLU A 323 1.91 8.93 2.55
N LEU A 324 3.13 8.40 2.69
CA LEU A 324 4.20 8.97 3.50
C LEU A 324 5.43 9.23 2.63
N PHE A 325 6.09 10.37 2.87
CA PHE A 325 7.29 10.75 2.11
C PHE A 325 8.56 10.52 2.93
N ASN A 326 9.56 9.93 2.27
CA ASN A 326 10.85 9.57 2.85
C ASN A 326 11.64 10.77 3.39
N ASP A 327 11.49 11.96 2.82
CA ASP A 327 12.17 13.19 3.25
C ASP A 327 11.47 13.87 4.44
N GLN A 328 10.19 13.53 4.70
CA GLN A 328 9.42 14.03 5.85
C GLN A 328 9.52 13.12 7.08
N TYR A 329 10.22 12.00 6.96
CA TYR A 329 10.35 10.94 7.96
C TYR A 329 10.70 11.48 9.36
N ARG A 330 11.71 12.36 9.40
CA ARG A 330 12.18 13.01 10.63
C ARG A 330 11.13 13.91 11.27
N GLU A 331 10.34 14.62 10.46
CA GLU A 331 9.36 15.58 10.95
C GLU A 331 8.19 14.89 11.65
N TYR A 332 7.59 13.88 11.02
CA TYR A 332 6.47 13.18 11.65
C TYR A 332 6.93 12.25 12.78
N SER A 333 8.12 11.65 12.69
CA SER A 333 8.71 10.86 13.77
C SER A 333 8.76 11.65 15.09
N ARG A 334 9.19 12.91 15.01
CA ARG A 334 9.21 13.81 16.18
C ARG A 334 7.82 14.02 16.77
N LEU A 335 6.80 14.23 15.94
CA LEU A 335 5.42 14.48 16.39
C LEU A 335 4.82 13.25 17.08
N LEU A 336 5.06 12.05 16.54
CA LEU A 336 4.59 10.79 17.11
C LEU A 336 5.31 10.45 18.41
N LEU A 337 6.63 10.65 18.49
CA LEU A 337 7.39 10.44 19.73
C LEU A 337 7.02 11.46 20.81
N GLU A 338 6.67 12.70 20.44
CA GLU A 338 6.13 13.68 21.39
C GLU A 338 4.77 13.23 21.94
N LEU A 339 3.89 12.70 21.09
CA LEU A 339 2.64 12.09 21.51
C LEU A 339 2.91 10.95 22.51
N PHE A 340 3.82 10.03 22.19
CA PHE A 340 4.17 8.92 23.06
C PHE A 340 4.70 9.39 24.42
N ARG A 341 5.56 10.42 24.46
CA ARG A 341 6.06 10.99 25.73
C ARG A 341 4.95 11.62 26.57
N LEU A 342 3.99 12.28 25.93
CA LEU A 342 2.87 12.95 26.61
C LEU A 342 1.80 11.97 27.10
N LYS A 343 1.53 10.93 26.31
CA LYS A 343 0.40 10.02 26.52
C LYS A 343 0.81 8.63 26.94
N THR A 344 2.09 8.26 26.92
CA THR A 344 2.59 6.92 27.29
C THR A 344 1.80 5.77 26.64
N VAL A 345 1.29 5.99 25.44
CA VAL A 345 0.60 5.00 24.59
C VAL A 345 1.33 5.05 23.25
N PRO A 346 1.90 3.93 22.78
CA PRO A 346 2.68 3.91 21.55
C PRO A 346 1.80 4.30 20.35
N CYS A 347 2.40 4.96 19.36
CA CYS A 347 1.69 5.42 18.16
C CYS A 347 2.56 5.26 16.92
N VAL A 348 2.25 4.28 16.08
CA VAL A 348 2.87 4.13 14.76
C VAL A 348 2.04 4.89 13.72
N ALA A 349 2.70 5.45 12.70
CA ALA A 349 2.03 5.92 11.49
C ALA A 349 2.56 5.15 10.29
N LEU A 350 1.66 4.68 9.44
CA LEU A 350 1.94 3.98 8.20
C LEU A 350 1.21 4.69 7.07
N ASP A 351 1.77 4.64 5.86
CA ASP A 351 0.91 4.83 4.70
C ASP A 351 0.08 3.57 4.42
N TYR A 352 -0.95 3.73 3.59
CA TYR A 352 -1.87 2.65 3.30
C TYR A 352 -1.19 1.48 2.58
N PRO A 353 -0.30 1.69 1.58
CA PRO A 353 0.51 0.60 1.02
C PRO A 353 1.35 -0.18 2.05
N GLU A 354 2.04 0.52 2.96
CA GLU A 354 2.81 -0.11 4.05
C GLU A 354 1.89 -0.91 4.98
N PHE A 355 0.73 -0.36 5.33
CA PHE A 355 -0.26 -1.04 6.16
C PHE A 355 -0.85 -2.30 5.50
N TYR A 356 -1.13 -2.26 4.19
CA TYR A 356 -1.54 -3.44 3.44
C TYR A 356 -0.45 -4.52 3.46
N GLN A 357 0.81 -4.14 3.23
CA GLN A 357 1.94 -5.07 3.32
C GLN A 357 2.06 -5.67 4.74
N TYR A 358 1.84 -4.84 5.75
CA TYR A 358 1.82 -5.26 7.16
C TYR A 358 0.83 -6.42 7.37
N CYS A 359 -0.42 -6.24 6.93
CA CYS A 359 -1.49 -7.23 7.12
C CYS A 359 -1.35 -8.46 6.22
N THR A 360 -0.72 -8.31 5.06
CA THR A 360 -0.52 -9.43 4.11
C THR A 360 0.69 -10.28 4.39
N HIS A 361 1.67 -9.79 5.15
CA HIS A 361 2.84 -10.58 5.55
C HIS A 361 2.78 -11.08 6.98
N LEU A 362 1.96 -10.46 7.84
CA LEU A 362 1.77 -10.85 9.25
C LEU A 362 0.34 -11.36 9.41
N HIS A 363 0.15 -12.67 9.31
CA HIS A 363 -1.17 -13.31 9.22
C HIS A 363 -1.80 -13.67 10.57
N ASP A 364 -1.23 -13.20 11.68
CA ASP A 364 -1.75 -13.44 13.01
C ASP A 364 -1.51 -12.25 13.94
N GLU A 365 -2.30 -12.18 15.01
CA GLU A 365 -2.32 -11.07 15.95
C GLU A 365 -0.97 -10.84 16.64
N ASP A 366 -0.28 -11.93 17.02
CA ASP A 366 0.99 -11.86 17.74
C ASP A 366 2.07 -11.29 16.81
N ALA A 367 2.19 -11.81 15.59
CA ALA A 367 3.11 -11.30 14.58
C ALA A 367 2.86 -9.82 14.25
N PHE A 368 1.58 -9.41 14.17
CA PHE A 368 1.22 -8.01 13.96
C PHE A 368 1.68 -7.12 15.11
N PHE A 369 1.40 -7.48 16.36
CA PHE A 369 1.78 -6.66 17.51
C PHE A 369 3.28 -6.70 17.82
N ASP A 370 3.96 -7.82 17.59
CA ASP A 370 5.41 -7.94 17.77
C ASP A 370 6.16 -7.04 16.80
N ALA A 371 5.77 -7.05 15.51
CA ALA A 371 6.32 -6.13 14.53
C ALA A 371 6.02 -4.67 14.91
N TYR A 372 4.85 -4.39 15.52
CA TYR A 372 4.46 -3.04 15.88
C TYR A 372 5.36 -2.54 17.01
N ASP A 373 5.58 -3.40 18.00
CA ASP A 373 6.43 -3.13 19.15
C ASP A 373 7.91 -3.02 18.76
N GLU A 374 8.37 -3.78 17.75
CA GLU A 374 9.71 -3.63 17.16
C GLU A 374 9.90 -2.24 16.53
N VAL A 375 8.93 -1.80 15.72
CA VAL A 375 8.91 -0.47 15.10
C VAL A 375 8.96 0.63 16.17
N MET A 376 8.15 0.50 17.22
CA MET A 376 8.15 1.44 18.36
C MET A 376 9.45 1.43 19.16
N SER A 377 10.04 0.24 19.36
CA SER A 377 11.31 0.06 20.06
C SER A 377 12.45 0.73 19.30
N HIS A 378 12.52 0.51 17.98
CA HIS A 378 13.47 1.19 17.11
C HIS A 378 13.30 2.72 17.19
N ALA A 379 12.06 3.21 17.09
CA ALA A 379 11.75 4.63 17.15
C ALA A 379 12.19 5.27 18.46
N THR A 380 11.95 4.59 19.57
CA THR A 380 12.32 5.08 20.91
C THR A 380 13.84 5.08 21.10
N LYS A 381 14.54 4.06 20.57
CA LYS A 381 16.00 3.93 20.69
C LYS A 381 16.75 4.93 19.82
N HIS A 382 16.31 5.16 18.59
CA HIS A 382 17.05 5.98 17.62
C HIS A 382 16.49 7.40 17.47
N GLY A 383 15.31 7.67 18.03
CA GLY A 383 14.64 8.97 17.93
C GLY A 383 13.92 9.21 16.59
N GLU A 384 13.85 8.16 15.76
CA GLU A 384 13.18 8.14 14.46
C GLU A 384 12.66 6.73 14.16
N TYR A 385 11.47 6.64 13.57
CA TYR A 385 10.90 5.36 13.16
C TYR A 385 11.78 4.68 12.06
N PRO A 386 11.73 3.36 11.90
CA PRO A 386 12.43 2.67 10.82
C PRO A 386 11.63 2.72 9.50
N ARG A 387 12.31 2.79 8.37
CA ARG A 387 11.67 2.47 7.08
C ARG A 387 11.30 1.00 7.06
N LEU A 388 10.04 0.71 6.78
CA LEU A 388 9.56 -0.67 6.75
C LEU A 388 9.92 -1.34 5.43
N ARG A 389 10.23 -2.63 5.50
CA ARG A 389 10.50 -3.49 4.35
C ARG A 389 9.79 -4.82 4.59
N PHE A 390 8.75 -5.09 3.81
CA PHE A 390 8.02 -6.34 3.87
C PHE A 390 8.33 -7.21 2.64
N GLY A 391 8.17 -8.54 2.78
CA GLY A 391 8.33 -9.49 1.67
C GLY A 391 9.76 -9.92 1.33
N LEU A 392 10.78 -9.40 2.03
CA LEU A 392 12.19 -9.78 1.86
C LEU A 392 12.85 -10.05 3.22
N VAL A 393 12.20 -10.82 4.07
CA VAL A 393 12.74 -11.26 5.36
C VAL A 393 12.97 -12.76 5.32
N ASN A 394 14.04 -13.22 5.97
CA ASN A 394 14.24 -14.65 6.19
C ASN A 394 13.03 -15.15 6.98
N SER A 395 12.25 -16.07 6.40
CA SER A 395 11.27 -16.85 7.17
C SER A 395 11.94 -17.83 8.12
#